data_AF-A0A4Y7Q6Z6-F1
#
_entry.id   AF-A0A4Y7Q6Z6-F1
#
_cell.length_a   1.000
_cell.length_b   1.000
_cell.length_c   1.000
_cell.angle_alpha   90.00
_cell.angle_beta   90.00
_cell.angle_gamma   90.00
#
_symmetry.space_group_name_H-M   'P 1'
#
loop_
_entity.id
_entity.type
_entity.pdbx_description
1 polymer ?
#
loop_
_entity_poly.entity_id
_entity_poly.type
_entity_poly.pdbx_seq_one_letter_code
_entity_poly.pdbx_strand_id
1 'polypeptide(L)'
;MVALAEALRTTLRSQSNGQTLYSAEVQEPWTAAAVPQGGYVLGVIVSAALSSQAQTAHPDIIHVSAHFLRPSVLGNAEVVVRRVKVGKTLTNLDADLVQDGLLKITARLIFGVLPDLSSLRNSSEDLTLLPPSNLARRIPFITHPSQAAGLSRSHRDTFHHVPVRFATEPIYVARNAAKAAGTLKSDEASYDGTELEVPGSGTLEWASWCELYDDGVETHPDARINTAMIPFIADLLRNMPQTLPKELQPSPSWYPTITMSIEFKSRIPTSPAFARHTLGLYSSGRFLAEGRHDAYCEVWTAPSSIRDSTNGSERREDKDIEETRHDNDTKQKRWREKQICLAISHQMALTLPIEVNLRRKGAKSRL
;
A
#
# COMPACT_ATOMS: atom_id res chain seq x y z
N MET A 1 5.55 -13.97 16.27
CA MET A 1 5.77 -13.17 15.04
C MET A 1 6.18 -11.76 15.46
N VAL A 2 6.86 -10.97 14.63
CA VAL A 2 7.18 -9.58 14.97
C VAL A 2 6.26 -8.65 14.18
N ALA A 3 5.57 -7.73 14.87
CA ALA A 3 4.64 -6.78 14.26
C ALA A 3 5.36 -5.87 13.24
N LEU A 4 4.64 -5.36 12.23
CA LEU A 4 5.28 -4.56 11.17
C LEU A 4 5.92 -3.29 11.73
N ALA A 5 5.26 -2.61 12.66
CA ALA A 5 5.78 -1.41 13.31
C ALA A 5 7.15 -1.67 13.97
N GLU A 6 7.27 -2.85 14.57
CA GLU A 6 8.48 -3.31 15.23
C GLU A 6 9.58 -3.64 14.20
N ALA A 7 9.23 -4.39 13.15
CA ALA A 7 10.14 -4.79 12.09
C ALA A 7 10.67 -3.62 11.24
N LEU A 8 10.02 -2.45 11.31
CA LEU A 8 10.42 -1.21 10.65
C LEU A 8 11.30 -0.30 11.54
N ARG A 9 11.52 -0.66 12.82
CA ARG A 9 12.32 0.17 13.72
C ARG A 9 13.76 0.28 13.25
N THR A 10 14.30 1.49 13.39
CA THR A 10 15.69 1.80 13.07
C THR A 10 16.35 2.46 14.28
N THR A 11 17.60 2.12 14.55
CA THR A 11 18.37 2.69 15.67
C THR A 11 19.43 3.63 15.13
N LEU A 12 19.49 4.85 15.65
CA LEU A 12 20.55 5.80 15.33
C LEU A 12 21.91 5.24 15.76
N ARG A 13 22.89 5.22 14.84
CA ARG A 13 24.25 4.74 15.12
C ARG A 13 25.24 5.88 15.18
N SER A 14 25.17 6.79 14.23
CA SER A 14 26.03 7.98 14.20
C SER A 14 25.39 9.08 13.38
N GLN A 15 25.84 10.31 13.63
CA GLN A 15 25.45 11.48 12.87
C GLN A 15 26.68 12.37 12.68
N SER A 16 27.03 12.67 11.43
CA SER A 16 28.18 13.49 11.08
C SER A 16 27.97 14.20 9.76
N ASN A 17 28.32 15.48 9.66
CA ASN A 17 28.42 16.23 8.40
C ASN A 17 27.21 16.07 7.45
N GLY A 18 25.99 16.23 7.96
CA GLY A 18 24.77 16.14 7.14
C GLY A 18 24.38 14.71 6.71
N GLN A 19 25.09 13.70 7.20
CA GLN A 19 24.79 12.29 7.05
C GLN A 19 24.43 11.69 8.42
N THR A 20 23.44 10.80 8.42
CA THR A 20 22.99 10.06 9.60
C THR A 20 22.92 8.59 9.26
N LEU A 21 23.59 7.77 10.07
CA LEU A 21 23.63 6.32 9.93
C LEU A 21 22.65 5.69 10.92
N TYR A 22 21.80 4.80 10.41
CA TYR A 22 20.90 3.98 11.20
C TYR A 22 21.19 2.50 10.98
N SER A 23 20.97 1.68 11.99
CA SER A 23 20.92 0.21 11.86
C SER A 23 19.48 -0.27 11.92
N ALA A 24 19.18 -1.36 11.20
CA ALA A 24 17.92 -2.08 11.25
C ALA A 24 18.16 -3.59 11.12
N GLU A 25 17.13 -4.38 11.42
CA GLU A 25 17.12 -5.82 11.24
C GLU A 25 15.96 -6.22 10.32
N VAL A 26 16.27 -6.85 9.19
CA VAL A 26 15.30 -7.31 8.18
C VAL A 26 14.83 -8.71 8.56
N GLN A 27 13.53 -8.86 8.82
CA GLN A 27 12.98 -10.07 9.46
C GLN A 27 12.11 -10.91 8.52
N GLU A 28 12.08 -12.22 8.79
CA GLU A 28 11.41 -13.24 7.97
C GLU A 28 9.90 -13.03 7.75
N PRO A 29 9.08 -12.61 8.74
CA PRO A 29 7.63 -12.54 8.57
C PRO A 29 7.17 -11.60 7.43
N TRP A 30 8.04 -10.71 6.98
CA TRP A 30 7.77 -9.68 5.99
C TRP A 30 8.42 -9.99 4.63
N THR A 31 8.55 -11.28 4.31
CA THR A 31 9.12 -11.80 3.07
C THR A 31 8.06 -12.15 2.02
N ALA A 32 8.43 -11.96 0.75
CA ALA A 32 7.75 -12.51 -0.42
C ALA A 32 8.50 -13.77 -0.87
N ALA A 33 7.98 -14.92 -0.45
CA ALA A 33 8.65 -16.22 -0.53
C ALA A 33 10.04 -16.23 0.14
N ALA A 34 11.14 -16.19 -0.60
CA ALA A 34 12.50 -16.29 -0.06
C ALA A 34 13.16 -14.94 0.25
N VAL A 35 12.59 -13.83 -0.25
CA VAL A 35 13.23 -12.52 -0.29
C VAL A 35 12.38 -11.54 0.52
N PRO A 36 12.97 -10.66 1.35
CA PRO A 36 12.25 -9.56 1.97
C PRO A 36 11.44 -8.76 0.93
N GLN A 37 10.18 -8.46 1.25
CA GLN A 37 9.32 -7.73 0.30
C GLN A 37 9.86 -6.30 0.09
N GLY A 38 9.73 -5.78 -1.15
CA GLY A 38 10.39 -4.55 -1.55
C GLY A 38 9.92 -3.34 -0.76
N GLY A 39 8.60 -3.16 -0.65
CA GLY A 39 7.96 -2.16 0.18
C GLY A 39 8.30 -2.23 1.67
N TYR A 40 8.52 -3.42 2.24
CA TYR A 40 8.95 -3.59 3.63
C TYR A 40 10.33 -3.00 3.84
N VAL A 41 11.29 -3.36 2.98
CA VAL A 41 12.66 -2.84 3.07
C VAL A 41 12.68 -1.34 2.76
N LEU A 42 11.87 -0.86 1.81
CA LEU A 42 11.70 0.58 1.58
C LEU A 42 11.08 1.28 2.79
N GLY A 43 10.17 0.63 3.52
CA GLY A 43 9.62 1.10 4.77
C GLY A 43 10.69 1.32 5.85
N VAL A 44 11.71 0.43 5.93
CA VAL A 44 12.86 0.61 6.83
C VAL A 44 13.63 1.89 6.48
N ILE A 45 13.84 2.17 5.19
CA ILE A 45 14.48 3.41 4.73
C ILE A 45 13.64 4.63 5.12
N VAL A 46 12.32 4.56 4.89
CA VAL A 46 11.38 5.64 5.25
C VAL A 46 11.36 5.87 6.76
N SER A 47 11.43 4.82 7.59
CA SER A 47 11.50 4.90 9.05
C SER A 47 12.75 5.65 9.54
N ALA A 48 13.93 5.34 8.97
CA ALA A 48 15.17 6.07 9.25
C ALA A 48 15.08 7.55 8.82
N ALA A 49 14.53 7.80 7.63
CA ALA A 49 14.37 9.16 7.11
C ALA A 49 13.41 10.01 7.96
N LEU A 50 12.25 9.44 8.35
CA LEU A 50 11.29 10.08 9.27
C LEU A 50 11.96 10.40 10.61
N SER A 51 12.71 9.44 11.16
CA SER A 51 13.47 9.64 12.40
C SER A 51 14.49 10.78 12.29
N SER A 52 15.13 10.94 11.12
CA SER A 52 16.08 12.03 10.85
C SER A 52 15.43 13.41 10.72
N GLN A 53 14.11 13.46 10.45
CA GLN A 53 13.34 14.68 10.23
C GLN A 53 12.38 15.02 11.38
N ALA A 54 12.20 14.14 12.37
CA ALA A 54 11.19 14.28 13.42
C ALA A 54 11.28 15.60 14.22
N GLN A 55 12.46 16.21 14.31
CA GLN A 55 12.70 17.47 15.03
C GLN A 55 13.14 18.61 14.09
N THR A 56 12.70 18.59 12.83
CA THR A 56 13.00 19.66 11.85
C THR A 56 11.74 20.44 11.48
N ALA A 57 11.91 21.50 10.68
CA ALA A 57 10.79 22.27 10.12
C ALA A 57 9.97 21.49 9.08
N HIS A 58 10.47 20.35 8.60
CA HIS A 58 9.85 19.54 7.55
C HIS A 58 9.71 18.08 8.02
N PRO A 59 8.80 17.79 8.97
CA PRO A 59 8.70 16.46 9.58
C PRO A 59 7.99 15.43 8.69
N ASP A 60 7.18 15.88 7.72
CA ASP A 60 6.35 14.98 6.92
C ASP A 60 7.05 14.62 5.62
N ILE A 61 7.09 13.33 5.29
CA ILE A 61 7.51 12.87 3.97
C ILE A 61 6.44 13.21 2.93
N ILE A 62 6.83 13.88 1.85
CA ILE A 62 5.97 14.26 0.71
C ILE A 62 6.09 13.25 -0.42
N HIS A 63 7.31 12.79 -0.68
CA HIS A 63 7.60 11.90 -1.80
C HIS A 63 8.82 11.03 -1.52
N VAL A 64 8.81 9.80 -2.05
CA VAL A 64 9.98 8.94 -2.18
C VAL A 64 10.04 8.38 -3.60
N SER A 65 11.23 8.33 -4.19
CA SER A 65 11.52 7.55 -5.40
C SER A 65 12.69 6.63 -5.10
N ALA A 66 12.49 5.33 -5.28
CA ALA A 66 13.43 4.28 -4.92
C ALA A 66 13.79 3.41 -6.12
N HIS A 67 15.05 2.99 -6.16
CA HIS A 67 15.59 2.06 -7.13
C HIS A 67 16.12 0.81 -6.41
N PHE A 68 15.56 -0.34 -6.77
CA PHE A 68 15.91 -1.63 -6.21
C PHE A 68 17.04 -2.23 -7.03
N LEU A 69 18.26 -2.11 -6.54
CA LEU A 69 19.46 -2.52 -7.29
C LEU A 69 19.74 -4.01 -7.12
N ARG A 70 19.46 -4.55 -5.93
CA ARG A 70 19.71 -5.93 -5.56
C ARG A 70 18.66 -6.42 -4.56
N PRO A 71 18.31 -7.71 -4.59
CA PRO A 71 17.50 -8.30 -3.52
C PRO A 71 18.18 -8.16 -2.16
N SER A 72 17.41 -7.71 -1.17
CA SER A 72 17.81 -7.69 0.23
C SER A 72 17.82 -9.10 0.82
N VAL A 73 18.47 -9.26 1.97
CA VAL A 73 18.55 -10.50 2.73
C VAL A 73 18.04 -10.29 4.16
N LEU A 74 17.73 -11.37 4.85
CA LEU A 74 17.40 -11.33 6.28
C LEU A 74 18.62 -10.96 7.11
N GLY A 75 18.38 -10.33 8.25
CA GLY A 75 19.41 -9.90 9.21
C GLY A 75 19.76 -8.42 9.09
N ASN A 76 20.98 -8.07 9.49
CA ASN A 76 21.40 -6.69 9.66
C ASN A 76 21.34 -5.87 8.36
N ALA A 77 20.93 -4.63 8.48
CA ALA A 77 20.99 -3.62 7.44
C ALA A 77 21.41 -2.28 8.02
N GLU A 78 22.08 -1.48 7.20
CA GLU A 78 22.42 -0.10 7.49
C GLU A 78 21.64 0.83 6.57
N VAL A 79 21.06 1.89 7.12
CA VAL A 79 20.43 2.96 6.35
C VAL A 79 21.26 4.23 6.50
N VAL A 80 21.76 4.72 5.38
CA VAL A 80 22.58 5.93 5.31
C VAL A 80 21.72 7.06 4.76
N VAL A 81 21.27 7.97 5.63
CA VAL A 81 20.47 9.14 5.24
C VAL A 81 21.39 10.34 5.06
N ARG A 82 21.31 11.03 3.93
CA ARG A 82 22.12 12.21 3.59
C ARG A 82 21.22 13.38 3.25
N ARG A 83 21.50 14.53 3.84
CA ARG A 83 20.82 15.78 3.53
C ARG A 83 21.39 16.39 2.25
N VAL A 84 20.56 16.52 1.22
CA VAL A 84 20.95 17.11 -0.06
C VAL A 84 20.70 18.63 -0.04
N LYS A 85 19.51 19.04 0.40
CA LYS A 85 19.12 20.45 0.43
C LYS A 85 18.08 20.70 1.51
N VAL A 86 18.21 21.81 2.24
CA VAL A 86 17.15 22.34 3.12
C VAL A 86 16.73 23.68 2.55
N GLY A 87 15.49 23.75 2.06
CA GLY A 87 14.86 24.99 1.61
C GLY A 87 13.92 25.56 2.67
N LYS A 88 13.16 26.59 2.27
CA LYS A 88 12.14 27.21 3.13
C LYS A 88 10.91 26.31 3.35
N THR A 89 10.52 25.55 2.34
CA THR A 89 9.28 24.75 2.32
C THR A 89 9.53 23.25 2.25
N LEU A 90 10.68 22.86 1.69
CA LEU A 90 11.00 21.45 1.42
C LEU A 90 12.43 21.13 1.81
N THR A 91 12.65 19.91 2.28
CA THR A 91 13.96 19.28 2.49
C THR A 91 14.12 18.08 1.59
N ASN A 92 15.25 17.99 0.90
CA ASN A 92 15.58 16.86 0.02
C ASN A 92 16.64 16.00 0.72
N LEU A 93 16.38 14.70 0.80
CA LEU A 93 17.27 13.69 1.36
C LEU A 93 17.57 12.61 0.32
N ASP A 94 18.74 12.02 0.43
CA ASP A 94 19.06 10.73 -0.18
C ASP A 94 19.18 9.69 0.93
N ALA A 95 18.69 8.48 0.71
CA ALA A 95 18.84 7.39 1.66
C ALA A 95 19.17 6.09 0.96
N ASP A 96 20.20 5.41 1.46
CA ASP A 96 20.68 4.14 0.91
C ASP A 96 20.53 3.04 1.95
N LEU A 97 20.03 1.87 1.54
CA LEU A 97 20.07 0.65 2.35
C LEU A 97 21.23 -0.23 1.88
N VAL A 98 22.11 -0.56 2.81
CA VAL A 98 23.33 -1.34 2.61
C VAL A 98 23.27 -2.61 3.46
N GLN A 99 23.65 -3.74 2.86
CA GLN A 99 23.88 -5.00 3.59
C GLN A 99 25.16 -5.64 3.06
N ASP A 100 26.00 -6.13 3.97
CA ASP A 100 27.31 -6.73 3.64
C ASP A 100 28.16 -5.82 2.73
N GLY A 101 28.15 -4.51 3.00
CA GLY A 101 28.86 -3.51 2.19
C GLY A 101 28.27 -3.26 0.79
N LEU A 102 27.18 -3.94 0.42
CA LEU A 102 26.53 -3.81 -0.88
C LEU A 102 25.29 -2.93 -0.80
N LEU A 103 25.25 -1.90 -1.65
CA LEU A 103 24.06 -1.09 -1.87
C LEU A 103 22.92 -1.96 -2.44
N LYS A 104 21.82 -2.07 -1.70
CA LYS A 104 20.63 -2.85 -2.10
C LYS A 104 19.58 -1.96 -2.72
N ILE A 105 19.26 -0.86 -2.05
CA ILE A 105 18.24 0.12 -2.47
C ILE A 105 18.81 1.51 -2.28
N THR A 106 18.59 2.39 -3.26
CA THR A 106 18.85 3.82 -3.13
C THR A 106 17.55 4.58 -3.35
N ALA A 107 17.31 5.61 -2.56
CA ALA A 107 16.07 6.39 -2.58
C ALA A 107 16.33 7.89 -2.43
N ARG A 108 15.55 8.70 -3.15
CA ARG A 108 15.46 10.14 -2.96
C ARG A 108 14.14 10.49 -2.31
N LEU A 109 14.19 11.27 -1.23
CA LEU A 109 13.04 11.63 -0.43
C LEU A 109 12.89 13.15 -0.37
N ILE A 110 11.64 13.61 -0.40
CA ILE A 110 11.28 15.00 -0.21
C ILE A 110 10.43 15.07 1.05
N PHE A 111 10.79 15.98 1.95
CA PHE A 111 10.10 16.27 3.19
C PHE A 111 9.56 17.70 3.19
N GLY A 112 8.46 17.92 3.89
CA GLY A 112 7.75 19.18 4.00
C GLY A 112 6.77 19.14 5.19
N VAL A 113 5.63 19.81 5.03
CA VAL A 113 4.50 19.76 5.97
C VAL A 113 3.26 19.29 5.19
N LEU A 114 2.71 18.14 5.56
CA LEU A 114 1.48 17.62 4.96
C LEU A 114 0.24 18.05 5.74
N PRO A 115 -0.87 18.33 5.05
CA PRO A 115 -2.16 18.50 5.71
C PRO A 115 -2.70 17.15 6.21
N ASP A 116 -3.63 17.20 7.16
CA ASP A 116 -4.59 16.13 7.40
C ASP A 116 -5.87 16.42 6.61
N LEU A 117 -6.04 15.78 5.46
CA LEU A 117 -7.18 16.00 4.57
C LEU A 117 -8.53 15.68 5.21
N SER A 118 -8.58 14.87 6.28
CA SER A 118 -9.82 14.60 7.02
C SER A 118 -10.29 15.80 7.85
N SER A 119 -9.37 16.70 8.19
CA SER A 119 -9.66 17.91 8.95
C SER A 119 -9.99 19.12 8.07
N LEU A 120 -9.63 19.08 6.78
CA LEU A 120 -9.79 20.19 5.85
C LEU A 120 -11.25 20.35 5.34
N ARG A 121 -11.50 21.49 4.70
CA ARG A 121 -12.74 21.81 3.98
C ARG A 121 -12.37 22.34 2.60
N ASN A 122 -13.29 22.25 1.64
CA ASN A 122 -13.10 22.85 0.32
C ASN A 122 -12.88 24.37 0.48
N SER A 123 -11.78 24.87 -0.06
CA SER A 123 -11.40 26.29 -0.07
C SER A 123 -10.75 26.62 -1.41
N SER A 124 -11.10 27.78 -1.98
CA SER A 124 -10.46 28.30 -3.20
C SER A 124 -9.04 28.81 -2.95
N GLU A 125 -8.69 29.16 -1.71
CA GLU A 125 -7.38 29.71 -1.36
C GLU A 125 -6.29 28.63 -1.37
N ASP A 126 -6.64 27.40 -0.95
CA ASP A 126 -5.70 26.28 -0.80
C ASP A 126 -5.78 25.26 -1.96
N LEU A 127 -6.52 25.58 -3.05
CA LEU A 127 -6.71 24.72 -4.24
C LEU A 127 -7.01 23.24 -3.89
N THR A 128 -7.88 23.02 -2.91
CA THR A 128 -8.15 21.70 -2.36
C THR A 128 -9.47 21.14 -2.91
N LEU A 129 -9.42 19.95 -3.52
CA LEU A 129 -10.59 19.22 -4.03
C LEU A 129 -10.92 18.03 -3.13
N LEU A 130 -11.98 18.15 -2.33
CA LEU A 130 -12.49 17.10 -1.46
C LEU A 130 -13.96 16.76 -1.77
N PRO A 131 -14.40 15.51 -1.50
CA PRO A 131 -15.82 15.18 -1.51
C PRO A 131 -16.63 16.18 -0.65
N PRO A 132 -17.87 16.52 -1.05
CA PRO A 132 -18.68 15.89 -2.10
C PRO A 132 -18.44 16.43 -3.52
N SER A 133 -17.47 17.30 -3.76
CA SER A 133 -17.18 17.82 -5.11
C SER A 133 -17.05 16.69 -6.14
N ASN A 134 -17.69 16.85 -7.30
CA ASN A 134 -17.60 15.88 -8.40
C ASN A 134 -16.22 15.88 -9.08
N LEU A 135 -15.41 16.91 -8.82
CA LEU A 135 -14.02 17.01 -9.29
C LEU A 135 -13.03 16.34 -8.32
N ALA A 136 -13.49 15.95 -7.13
CA ALA A 136 -12.65 15.29 -6.14
C ALA A 136 -12.62 13.77 -6.37
N ARG A 137 -11.43 13.18 -6.28
CA ARG A 137 -11.26 11.73 -6.29
C ARG A 137 -11.95 11.14 -5.05
N ARG A 138 -12.95 10.27 -5.27
CA ARG A 138 -13.57 9.45 -4.22
C ARG A 138 -12.91 8.09 -4.18
N ILE A 139 -12.90 7.44 -3.02
CA ILE A 139 -12.38 6.08 -2.88
C ILE A 139 -13.03 5.11 -3.89
N PRO A 140 -12.25 4.33 -4.67
CA PRO A 140 -12.76 3.37 -5.68
C PRO A 140 -13.18 2.03 -5.07
N PHE A 141 -13.99 2.09 -4.02
CA PHE A 141 -14.52 0.91 -3.35
C PHE A 141 -16.03 0.99 -3.31
N ILE A 142 -16.69 -0.14 -3.54
CA ILE A 142 -18.15 -0.24 -3.56
C ILE A 142 -18.61 -0.93 -2.28
N THR A 143 -17.87 -1.96 -1.88
CA THR A 143 -18.20 -2.80 -0.74
C THR A 143 -17.59 -2.21 0.54
N HIS A 144 -18.42 -1.89 1.52
CA HIS A 144 -17.95 -1.49 2.84
C HIS A 144 -17.12 -2.63 3.48
N PRO A 145 -15.99 -2.36 4.17
CA PRO A 145 -15.11 -3.43 4.68
C PRO A 145 -15.80 -4.39 5.66
N SER A 146 -16.74 -3.91 6.49
CA SER A 146 -17.56 -4.76 7.37
C SER A 146 -18.54 -5.69 6.64
N GLN A 147 -18.77 -5.47 5.34
CA GLN A 147 -19.63 -6.29 4.48
C GLN A 147 -18.83 -7.13 3.51
N ALA A 148 -17.58 -6.73 3.23
CA ALA A 148 -16.67 -7.48 2.40
C ALA A 148 -16.40 -8.83 3.08
N ALA A 149 -16.80 -9.92 2.42
CA ALA A 149 -16.47 -11.26 2.87
C ALA A 149 -14.95 -11.38 2.84
N GLY A 150 -14.31 -11.28 4.01
CA GLY A 150 -12.87 -11.53 4.12
C GLY A 150 -12.61 -12.91 3.55
N LEU A 151 -11.92 -12.98 2.42
CA LEU A 151 -11.45 -14.25 1.90
C LEU A 151 -10.36 -14.71 2.86
N SER A 152 -10.78 -15.47 3.88
CA SER A 152 -9.89 -16.29 4.66
C SER A 152 -9.19 -17.23 3.66
N ARG A 153 -7.95 -16.88 3.28
CA ARG A 153 -6.90 -17.78 2.75
C ARG A 153 -6.71 -17.95 1.22
N SER A 154 -7.16 -17.08 0.32
CA SER A 154 -6.92 -17.29 -1.13
C SER A 154 -5.80 -16.47 -1.81
N HIS A 155 -4.95 -15.74 -1.09
CA HIS A 155 -3.71 -15.13 -1.64
C HIS A 155 -2.46 -15.99 -1.33
N ARG A 156 -2.61 -17.31 -1.37
CA ARG A 156 -1.66 -18.27 -0.81
C ARG A 156 -0.38 -18.51 -1.59
N ASP A 157 -0.14 -17.90 -2.76
CA ASP A 157 0.93 -18.38 -3.64
C ASP A 157 2.25 -17.58 -3.56
N THR A 158 2.28 -16.42 -2.87
CA THR A 158 3.53 -15.61 -2.77
C THR A 158 3.82 -15.11 -1.34
N PHE A 159 2.78 -14.92 -0.52
CA PHE A 159 2.87 -14.38 0.83
C PHE A 159 2.44 -15.43 1.87
N HIS A 160 3.20 -16.52 1.99
CA HIS A 160 2.86 -17.60 2.92
C HIS A 160 2.91 -17.19 4.41
N HIS A 161 3.52 -16.04 4.74
CA HIS A 161 3.83 -15.64 6.12
C HIS A 161 3.48 -14.18 6.48
N VAL A 162 2.97 -13.40 5.53
CA VAL A 162 2.62 -12.00 5.78
C VAL A 162 1.27 -11.95 6.49
N PRO A 163 1.18 -11.38 7.71
CA PRO A 163 -0.05 -11.39 8.50
C PRO A 163 -1.01 -10.27 8.04
N VAL A 164 -1.44 -10.35 6.78
CA VAL A 164 -2.41 -9.44 6.15
C VAL A 164 -3.61 -10.24 5.70
N ARG A 165 -4.80 -9.74 6.04
CA ARG A 165 -6.09 -10.24 5.58
C ARG A 165 -6.56 -9.38 4.41
N PHE A 166 -7.02 -10.02 3.35
CA PHE A 166 -7.52 -9.35 2.16
C PHE A 166 -9.01 -9.58 1.98
N ALA A 167 -9.72 -8.55 1.50
CA ALA A 167 -11.06 -8.67 0.95
C ALA A 167 -11.12 -7.94 -0.40
N THR A 168 -10.95 -8.70 -1.47
CA THR A 168 -10.88 -8.20 -2.85
C THR A 168 -12.25 -7.80 -3.38
N GLU A 169 -12.31 -6.67 -4.08
CA GLU A 169 -13.51 -6.16 -4.74
C GLU A 169 -13.81 -6.98 -6.02
N PRO A 170 -14.93 -7.74 -6.07
CA PRO A 170 -15.22 -8.64 -7.19
C PRO A 170 -15.45 -7.90 -8.53
N ILE A 171 -15.90 -6.64 -8.48
CA ILE A 171 -16.22 -5.86 -9.68
C ILE A 171 -15.02 -5.71 -10.61
N TYR A 172 -13.82 -5.48 -10.07
CA TYR A 172 -12.62 -5.29 -10.88
C TYR A 172 -12.15 -6.59 -11.55
N VAL A 173 -12.34 -7.73 -10.87
CA VAL A 173 -12.07 -9.05 -11.44
C VAL A 173 -13.02 -9.32 -12.61
N ALA A 174 -14.31 -9.06 -12.43
CA ALA A 174 -15.32 -9.21 -13.48
C ALA A 174 -15.05 -8.28 -14.67
N ARG A 175 -14.70 -7.02 -14.42
CA ARG A 175 -14.33 -6.05 -15.46
C ARG A 175 -13.13 -6.53 -16.27
N ASN A 176 -12.04 -6.97 -15.63
CA ASN A 176 -10.87 -7.47 -16.36
C ASN A 176 -11.20 -8.70 -17.22
N ALA A 177 -12.02 -9.62 -16.72
CA ALA A 177 -12.47 -10.79 -17.48
C ALA A 177 -13.31 -10.38 -18.70
N ALA A 178 -14.25 -9.44 -18.53
CA ALA A 178 -15.05 -8.91 -19.63
C ALA A 178 -14.22 -8.17 -20.68
N LYS A 179 -13.15 -7.44 -20.26
CA LYS A 179 -12.21 -6.77 -21.18
C LYS A 179 -11.54 -7.81 -22.07
N ALA A 180 -11.02 -8.87 -21.45
CA ALA A 180 -10.31 -9.92 -22.18
C ALA A 180 -11.22 -10.74 -23.12
N ALA A 181 -12.49 -10.92 -22.76
CA ALA A 181 -13.46 -11.59 -23.62
C ALA A 181 -13.97 -10.69 -24.76
N GLY A 182 -13.64 -9.39 -24.77
CA GLY A 182 -14.23 -8.41 -25.69
C GLY A 182 -15.74 -8.22 -25.47
N THR A 183 -16.24 -8.59 -24.30
CA THR A 183 -17.68 -8.58 -23.96
C THR A 183 -18.09 -7.38 -23.11
N LEU A 184 -17.14 -6.52 -22.74
CA LEU A 184 -17.48 -5.20 -22.24
C LEU A 184 -18.16 -4.44 -23.37
N LYS A 185 -19.49 -4.52 -23.38
CA LYS A 185 -20.33 -3.54 -24.05
C LYS A 185 -20.05 -2.22 -23.34
N SER A 186 -20.07 -1.12 -24.09
CA SER A 186 -19.87 0.26 -23.61
C SER A 186 -20.76 0.70 -22.43
N ASP A 187 -21.61 -0.18 -21.90
CA ASP A 187 -22.79 0.15 -21.10
C ASP A 187 -22.87 -0.60 -19.75
N GLU A 188 -21.91 -1.42 -19.34
CA GLU A 188 -22.03 -2.15 -18.06
C GLU A 188 -21.03 -1.73 -16.96
N ALA A 189 -21.64 -0.95 -16.05
CA ALA A 189 -21.28 -0.58 -14.70
C ALA A 189 -20.25 0.55 -14.56
N SER A 190 -20.74 1.79 -14.50
CA SER A 190 -20.15 2.83 -13.65
C SER A 190 -20.91 2.89 -12.31
N TYR A 191 -20.41 3.71 -11.37
CA TYR A 191 -21.09 4.05 -10.12
C TYR A 191 -22.34 4.95 -10.31
N ASP A 192 -22.61 5.42 -11.54
CA ASP A 192 -23.71 6.33 -11.93
C ASP A 192 -24.33 6.11 -13.33
N GLY A 193 -23.97 5.05 -14.05
CA GLY A 193 -24.39 4.78 -15.43
C GLY A 193 -23.57 5.43 -16.57
N THR A 194 -22.52 6.21 -16.32
CA THR A 194 -21.66 6.78 -17.37
C THR A 194 -20.16 6.49 -17.18
N GLU A 195 -19.67 5.33 -17.65
CA GLU A 195 -18.25 5.17 -18.01
C GLU A 195 -18.19 5.02 -19.52
N LEU A 196 -17.83 6.10 -20.22
CA LEU A 196 -17.36 5.97 -21.59
C LEU A 196 -16.05 5.18 -21.51
N GLU A 197 -15.97 4.05 -22.21
CA GLU A 197 -14.70 3.37 -22.43
C GLU A 197 -13.70 4.42 -22.96
N VAL A 198 -12.72 4.78 -22.13
CA VAL A 198 -11.70 5.74 -22.56
C VAL A 198 -10.96 5.07 -23.71
N PRO A 199 -10.98 5.63 -24.93
CA PRO A 199 -10.34 4.99 -26.06
C PRO A 199 -8.89 4.62 -25.75
N GLY A 200 -8.55 3.35 -25.95
CA GLY A 200 -7.20 2.84 -25.65
C GLY A 200 -6.88 2.66 -24.17
N SER A 201 -7.86 2.62 -23.27
CA SER A 201 -7.59 2.51 -21.83
C SER A 201 -6.74 1.29 -21.48
N GLY A 202 -7.04 0.11 -22.06
CA GLY A 202 -6.26 -1.13 -21.88
C GLY A 202 -5.97 -1.51 -20.43
N THR A 203 -6.66 -0.89 -19.48
CA THR A 203 -6.23 -0.81 -18.09
C THR A 203 -6.76 -2.03 -17.35
N LEU A 204 -5.88 -2.77 -16.70
CA LEU A 204 -6.25 -3.84 -15.78
C LEU A 204 -6.29 -3.30 -14.36
N GLU A 205 -7.35 -3.61 -13.62
CA GLU A 205 -7.62 -3.03 -12.31
C GLU A 205 -7.71 -4.10 -11.23
N TRP A 206 -7.41 -3.72 -10.00
CA TRP A 206 -7.63 -4.54 -8.82
C TRP A 206 -7.86 -3.64 -7.62
N ALA A 207 -8.74 -4.06 -6.70
CA ALA A 207 -8.85 -3.40 -5.41
C ALA A 207 -9.09 -4.42 -4.30
N SER A 208 -8.55 -4.15 -3.12
CA SER A 208 -8.78 -4.96 -1.94
C SER A 208 -8.66 -4.15 -0.66
N TRP A 209 -9.54 -4.43 0.28
CA TRP A 209 -9.27 -4.10 1.67
C TRP A 209 -8.10 -4.93 2.15
N CYS A 210 -7.22 -4.31 2.93
CA CYS A 210 -6.02 -4.92 3.49
C CYS A 210 -6.00 -4.60 4.98
N GLU A 211 -6.11 -5.64 5.80
CA GLU A 211 -6.11 -5.54 7.26
C GLU A 211 -4.87 -6.23 7.81
N LEU A 212 -4.02 -5.47 8.48
CA LEU A 212 -2.92 -6.01 9.26
C LEU A 212 -3.51 -6.66 10.51
N TYR A 213 -3.21 -7.93 10.75
CA TYR A 213 -3.53 -8.59 12.01
C TYR A 213 -2.24 -9.09 12.64
N ASP A 214 -2.24 -9.22 13.95
CA ASP A 214 -1.11 -9.76 14.68
C ASP A 214 -1.52 -11.15 15.20
N ASP A 215 -0.94 -12.19 14.61
CA ASP A 215 -1.24 -13.58 14.96
C ASP A 215 -0.55 -13.92 16.29
N GLY A 216 -1.27 -13.73 17.40
CA GLY A 216 -0.85 -14.13 18.74
C GLY A 216 0.28 -13.29 19.36
N VAL A 217 0.58 -12.11 18.81
CA VAL A 217 1.43 -11.11 19.47
C VAL A 217 0.48 -10.19 20.23
N GLU A 218 0.73 -9.96 21.52
CA GLU A 218 0.09 -8.85 22.22
C GLU A 218 0.39 -7.57 21.45
N THR A 219 -0.59 -7.11 20.67
CA THR A 219 -0.51 -5.80 20.08
C THR A 219 -0.52 -4.83 21.23
N HIS A 220 0.42 -3.89 21.21
CA HIS A 220 0.23 -2.72 22.04
C HIS A 220 -1.16 -2.16 21.69
N PRO A 221 -2.03 -1.86 22.66
CA PRO A 221 -3.38 -1.32 22.42
C PRO A 221 -3.37 -0.01 21.59
N ASP A 222 -2.18 0.55 21.36
CA ASP A 222 -1.92 1.70 20.52
C ASP A 222 -1.38 1.44 19.11
N ALA A 223 -1.11 0.18 18.75
CA ALA A 223 -0.66 -0.17 17.41
C ALA A 223 -1.65 0.38 16.38
N ARG A 224 -1.12 1.08 15.38
CA ARG A 224 -1.86 1.70 14.28
C ARG A 224 -0.96 1.71 13.06
N ILE A 225 -1.58 1.75 11.89
CA ILE A 225 -0.88 2.09 10.65
C ILE A 225 -0.16 3.43 10.84
N ASN A 226 1.09 3.49 10.41
CA ASN A 226 1.89 4.70 10.40
C ASN A 226 2.54 4.91 9.03
N THR A 227 3.11 6.10 8.82
CA THR A 227 3.67 6.53 7.53
C THR A 227 4.77 5.63 7.00
N ALA A 228 5.59 5.02 7.88
CA ALA A 228 6.65 4.09 7.48
C ALA A 228 6.11 2.76 6.93
N MET A 229 4.85 2.42 7.21
CA MET A 229 4.20 1.21 6.68
C MET A 229 3.66 1.40 5.25
N ILE A 230 3.45 2.64 4.80
CA ILE A 230 2.84 2.92 3.49
C ILE A 230 3.60 2.27 2.33
N PRO A 231 4.94 2.26 2.27
CA PRO A 231 5.66 1.55 1.20
C PRO A 231 5.36 0.06 1.16
N PHE A 232 5.31 -0.61 2.32
CA PHE A 232 4.93 -2.01 2.41
C PHE A 232 3.52 -2.23 1.89
N ILE A 233 2.56 -1.42 2.36
CA ILE A 233 1.15 -1.56 2.02
C ILE A 233 0.91 -1.29 0.54
N ALA A 234 1.53 -0.27 -0.05
CA ALA A 234 1.44 0.03 -1.48
C ALA A 234 2.01 -1.11 -2.36
N ASP A 235 3.01 -1.86 -1.85
CA ASP A 235 3.62 -3.01 -2.54
C ASP A 235 2.90 -4.35 -2.22
N LEU A 236 1.73 -4.32 -1.57
CA LEU A 236 0.82 -5.48 -1.42
C LEU A 236 -0.16 -5.63 -2.59
N LEU A 237 -0.09 -4.75 -3.59
CA LEU A 237 -0.95 -4.79 -4.76
C LEU A 237 -0.86 -6.15 -5.49
N ARG A 238 -1.91 -6.49 -6.24
CA ARG A 238 -1.86 -7.63 -7.16
C ARG A 238 -1.10 -7.21 -8.41
N ASN A 239 0.00 -7.88 -8.72
CA ASN A 239 0.82 -7.56 -9.89
C ASN A 239 0.00 -7.73 -11.18
N MET A 240 0.24 -6.87 -12.16
CA MET A 240 -0.57 -6.82 -13.39
C MET A 240 -0.66 -8.16 -14.15
N PRO A 241 0.41 -8.97 -14.27
CA PRO A 241 0.28 -10.32 -14.85
C PRO A 241 -0.69 -11.25 -14.10
N GLN A 242 -0.94 -11.01 -12.81
CA GLN A 242 -1.89 -11.77 -11.98
C GLN A 242 -3.33 -11.23 -12.07
N THR A 243 -3.54 -10.05 -12.66
CA THR A 243 -4.87 -9.48 -12.88
C THR A 243 -5.45 -9.86 -14.24
N LEU A 244 -4.64 -10.45 -15.12
CA LEU A 244 -5.08 -11.11 -16.35
C LEU A 244 -6.07 -12.25 -16.06
N PRO A 245 -6.95 -12.60 -17.02
CA PRO A 245 -7.72 -13.84 -16.97
C PRO A 245 -6.79 -15.04 -16.79
N LYS A 246 -7.30 -16.07 -16.10
CA LYS A 246 -6.50 -17.22 -15.65
C LYS A 246 -5.75 -17.92 -16.78
N GLU A 247 -6.32 -17.94 -17.97
CA GLU A 247 -5.77 -18.56 -19.18
C GLU A 247 -4.57 -17.79 -19.75
N LEU A 248 -4.46 -16.50 -19.44
CA LEU A 248 -3.39 -15.59 -19.88
C LEU A 248 -2.36 -15.31 -18.78
N GLN A 249 -2.60 -15.77 -17.55
CA GLN A 249 -1.66 -15.60 -16.45
C GLN A 249 -0.37 -16.40 -16.71
N PRO A 250 0.80 -15.86 -16.34
CA PRO A 250 2.03 -16.63 -16.41
C PRO A 250 2.00 -17.81 -15.42
N SER A 251 2.92 -18.76 -15.61
CA SER A 251 3.25 -19.74 -14.55
C SER A 251 3.61 -19.03 -13.24
N PRO A 252 3.58 -19.73 -12.07
CA PRO A 252 3.96 -19.14 -10.80
C PRO A 252 5.23 -18.30 -10.92
N SER A 253 5.12 -17.02 -10.59
CA SER A 253 6.12 -16.01 -10.89
C SER A 253 6.46 -15.19 -9.65
N TRP A 254 7.68 -14.71 -9.60
CA TRP A 254 8.13 -13.65 -8.71
C TRP A 254 8.16 -12.33 -9.45
N TYR A 255 7.72 -11.27 -8.78
CA TYR A 255 7.64 -9.93 -9.33
C TYR A 255 8.61 -8.98 -8.61
N PRO A 256 9.92 -9.01 -8.89
CA PRO A 256 10.85 -8.08 -8.27
C PRO A 256 10.57 -6.67 -8.77
N THR A 257 10.29 -5.79 -7.82
CA THR A 257 10.23 -4.34 -8.03
C THR A 257 11.60 -3.83 -8.47
N ILE A 258 11.62 -3.02 -9.51
CA ILE A 258 12.83 -2.36 -10.02
C ILE A 258 12.85 -0.90 -9.58
N THR A 259 11.70 -0.22 -9.71
CA THR A 259 11.51 1.14 -9.20
C THR A 259 10.16 1.28 -8.52
N MET A 260 10.10 2.14 -7.51
CA MET A 260 8.85 2.53 -6.87
C MET A 260 8.94 4.02 -6.49
N SER A 261 7.97 4.81 -6.90
CA SER A 261 7.73 6.15 -6.38
C SER A 261 6.45 6.19 -5.58
N ILE A 262 6.43 6.97 -4.49
CA ILE A 262 5.26 7.16 -3.64
C ILE A 262 5.12 8.64 -3.36
N GLU A 263 3.94 9.18 -3.61
CA GLU A 263 3.54 10.54 -3.24
C GLU A 263 2.55 10.47 -2.09
N PHE A 264 2.90 11.08 -0.96
CA PHE A 264 2.06 11.17 0.21
C PHE A 264 1.13 12.38 0.07
N LYS A 265 -0.16 12.16 0.28
CA LYS A 265 -1.22 13.15 0.05
C LYS A 265 -1.79 13.72 1.34
N SER A 266 -1.72 12.96 2.42
CA SER A 266 -2.25 13.36 3.73
C SER A 266 -1.45 12.73 4.85
N ARG A 267 -1.41 13.40 6.01
CA ARG A 267 -1.17 12.72 7.28
C ARG A 267 -2.24 11.67 7.51
N ILE A 268 -1.86 10.58 8.19
CA ILE A 268 -2.78 9.52 8.57
C ILE A 268 -3.69 10.04 9.69
N PRO A 269 -5.02 10.10 9.48
CA PRO A 269 -5.94 10.54 10.50
C PRO A 269 -5.89 9.65 11.74
N THR A 270 -6.08 10.23 12.91
CA THR A 270 -6.09 9.50 14.20
C THR A 270 -7.47 9.43 14.83
N SER A 271 -8.49 10.02 14.19
CA SER A 271 -9.84 10.02 14.74
C SER A 271 -10.48 8.62 14.68
N PRO A 272 -11.41 8.29 15.60
CA PRO A 272 -12.10 6.99 15.62
C PRO A 272 -12.95 6.67 14.38
N ALA A 273 -13.15 7.65 13.47
CA ALA A 273 -13.87 7.46 12.22
C ALA A 273 -13.08 6.63 11.19
N PHE A 274 -11.79 6.36 11.46
CA PHE A 274 -10.90 5.62 10.58
C PHE A 274 -10.38 4.36 11.28
N ALA A 275 -10.33 3.26 10.53
CA ALA A 275 -9.80 2.00 11.02
C ALA A 275 -8.32 2.12 11.34
N ARG A 276 -7.90 1.48 12.43
CA ARG A 276 -6.53 1.52 12.95
C ARG A 276 -5.55 0.66 12.14
N HIS A 277 -6.05 -0.41 11.54
CA HIS A 277 -5.25 -1.48 10.92
C HIS A 277 -5.68 -1.85 9.51
N THR A 278 -6.68 -1.16 8.96
CA THR A 278 -7.32 -1.51 7.69
C THR A 278 -7.18 -0.34 6.72
N LEU A 279 -6.68 -0.61 5.52
CA LEU A 279 -6.62 0.33 4.40
C LEU A 279 -7.27 -0.29 3.16
N GLY A 280 -7.72 0.57 2.25
CA GLY A 280 -8.11 0.18 0.90
C GLY A 280 -6.94 0.35 -0.05
N LEU A 281 -6.61 -0.70 -0.81
CA LEU A 281 -5.70 -0.61 -1.95
C LEU A 281 -6.49 -0.67 -3.24
N TYR A 282 -6.35 0.34 -4.09
CA TYR A 282 -6.73 0.24 -5.50
C TYR A 282 -5.48 0.28 -6.34
N SER A 283 -5.41 -0.52 -7.39
CA SER A 283 -4.29 -0.53 -8.30
C SER A 283 -4.74 -0.71 -9.74
N SER A 284 -3.97 -0.16 -10.66
CA SER A 284 -4.14 -0.38 -12.09
C SER A 284 -2.81 -0.53 -12.82
N GLY A 285 -2.79 -1.28 -13.92
CA GLY A 285 -1.63 -1.44 -14.80
C GLY A 285 -2.04 -1.36 -16.26
N ARG A 286 -1.14 -0.90 -17.12
CA ARG A 286 -1.46 -0.57 -18.54
C ARG A 286 -0.50 -1.16 -19.54
N PHE A 287 0.76 -1.35 -19.16
CA PHE A 287 1.82 -1.80 -20.04
C PHE A 287 2.47 -3.05 -19.47
N LEU A 288 2.42 -4.13 -20.26
CA LEU A 288 3.18 -5.35 -20.05
C LEU A 288 3.92 -5.65 -21.34
N ALA A 289 5.24 -5.59 -21.29
CA ALA A 289 6.09 -5.82 -22.46
C ALA A 289 7.35 -6.57 -22.04
N GLU A 290 7.59 -7.74 -22.62
CA GLU A 290 8.78 -8.56 -22.34
C GLU A 290 8.97 -8.86 -20.84
N GLY A 291 7.86 -9.13 -20.14
CA GLY A 291 7.84 -9.40 -18.70
C GLY A 291 8.02 -8.16 -17.81
N ARG A 292 8.23 -6.96 -18.38
CA ARG A 292 8.20 -5.69 -17.64
C ARG A 292 6.78 -5.19 -17.54
N HIS A 293 6.32 -4.84 -16.34
CA HIS A 293 4.99 -4.26 -16.14
C HIS A 293 4.98 -3.08 -15.20
N ASP A 294 4.04 -2.17 -15.44
CA ASP A 294 3.75 -1.06 -14.54
C ASP A 294 2.61 -1.38 -13.57
N ALA A 295 2.63 -0.69 -12.44
CA ALA A 295 1.50 -0.60 -11.54
C ALA A 295 1.39 0.82 -10.98
N TYR A 296 0.19 1.37 -11.05
CA TYR A 296 -0.26 2.50 -10.24
C TYR A 296 -1.03 1.95 -9.05
N CYS A 297 -0.85 2.51 -7.86
CA CYS A 297 -1.61 2.16 -6.67
C CYS A 297 -2.06 3.40 -5.90
N GLU A 298 -3.23 3.32 -5.29
CA GLU A 298 -3.78 4.29 -4.35
C GLU A 298 -3.97 3.59 -3.00
N VAL A 299 -3.49 4.23 -1.93
CA VAL A 299 -3.65 3.77 -0.55
C VAL A 299 -4.68 4.67 0.14
N TRP A 300 -5.81 4.10 0.52
CA TRP A 300 -6.96 4.80 1.09
C TRP A 300 -7.19 4.42 2.54
N THR A 301 -7.69 5.37 3.35
CA THR A 301 -8.24 5.05 4.67
C THR A 301 -9.45 4.10 4.56
N ALA A 302 -9.73 3.37 5.64
CA ALA A 302 -10.94 2.55 5.75
C ALA A 302 -11.84 3.04 6.90
N PRO A 303 -13.18 2.92 6.78
CA PRO A 303 -14.12 3.29 7.83
C PRO A 303 -14.21 2.24 8.97
N SER A 304 -13.82 0.99 8.73
CA SER A 304 -13.85 -0.09 9.72
C SER A 304 -12.89 -1.23 9.36
N SER A 305 -12.77 -2.19 10.26
CA SER A 305 -12.16 -3.49 9.99
C SER A 305 -12.92 -4.32 8.95
N ILE A 306 -12.23 -5.29 8.36
CA ILE A 306 -12.82 -6.32 7.49
C ILE A 306 -13.70 -7.24 8.34
N ARG A 307 -14.82 -7.71 7.77
CA ARG A 307 -15.69 -8.67 8.45
C ARG A 307 -14.93 -9.92 8.90
N ASP A 308 -14.97 -10.20 10.20
CA ASP A 308 -14.39 -11.42 10.75
C ASP A 308 -15.28 -12.62 10.40
N SER A 309 -14.72 -13.61 9.69
CA SER A 309 -15.46 -14.80 9.26
C SER A 309 -15.41 -15.94 10.27
N THR A 310 -14.60 -15.81 11.33
CA THR A 310 -14.39 -16.82 12.38
C THR A 310 -15.43 -16.78 13.51
N ASN A 311 -16.12 -15.65 13.71
CA ASN A 311 -17.25 -15.57 14.62
C ASN A 311 -18.54 -16.01 13.93
N GLY A 312 -18.66 -17.33 13.72
CA GLY A 312 -19.89 -17.99 13.31
C GLY A 312 -20.91 -18.10 14.45
N SER A 313 -21.43 -16.98 14.94
CA SER A 313 -22.58 -16.82 15.86
C SER A 313 -22.44 -15.39 16.41
N GLU A 314 -23.32 -14.43 16.22
CA GLU A 314 -24.77 -14.44 16.18
C GLU A 314 -25.21 -13.47 15.08
N ARG A 315 -26.33 -13.75 14.40
CA ARG A 315 -27.20 -12.63 14.04
C ARG A 315 -27.53 -11.97 15.37
N ARG A 316 -26.92 -10.82 15.70
CA ARG A 316 -27.62 -9.88 16.57
C ARG A 316 -28.94 -9.65 15.85
N GLU A 317 -30.03 -10.17 16.44
CA GLU A 317 -31.34 -9.64 16.13
C GLU A 317 -31.22 -8.15 16.47
N ASP A 318 -30.95 -7.32 15.46
CA ASP A 318 -31.20 -5.89 15.49
C ASP A 318 -32.72 -5.73 15.58
N LYS A 319 -33.28 -6.07 16.74
CA LYS A 319 -34.57 -5.56 17.23
C LYS A 319 -34.27 -4.17 17.73
N ASP A 320 -34.24 -3.26 16.78
CA ASP A 320 -34.51 -1.82 16.88
C ASP A 320 -33.76 -1.17 15.72
N ILE A 321 -34.48 -1.03 14.59
CA ILE A 321 -34.44 0.06 13.61
C ILE A 321 -35.31 -0.44 12.43
N GLU A 322 -36.63 -0.36 12.61
CA GLU A 322 -37.54 -0.09 11.49
C GLU A 322 -37.46 1.41 11.17
N GLU A 323 -36.30 1.89 10.70
CA GLU A 323 -36.24 3.17 9.99
C GLU A 323 -35.93 2.87 8.52
N THR A 324 -37.01 2.93 7.73
CA THR A 324 -37.05 3.32 6.31
C THR A 324 -35.83 2.94 5.47
N ARG A 325 -35.97 1.85 4.69
CA ARG A 325 -35.03 1.31 3.68
C ARG A 325 -34.43 2.33 2.68
N HIS A 326 -34.92 3.57 2.62
CA HIS A 326 -34.36 4.66 1.81
C HIS A 326 -33.16 5.39 2.46
N ASP A 327 -33.03 5.41 3.79
CA ASP A 327 -31.95 6.13 4.49
C ASP A 327 -30.65 5.31 4.59
N ASN A 328 -30.75 3.98 4.60
CA ASN A 328 -29.58 3.10 4.66
C ASN A 328 -28.72 3.13 3.40
N ASP A 329 -29.30 3.23 2.20
CA ASP A 329 -28.54 3.35 0.94
C ASP A 329 -27.77 4.70 0.87
N THR A 330 -28.36 5.75 1.45
CA THR A 330 -27.75 7.09 1.53
C THR A 330 -26.59 7.13 2.54
N LYS A 331 -26.74 6.49 3.71
CA LYS A 331 -25.66 6.32 4.69
C LYS A 331 -24.54 5.39 4.18
N GLN A 332 -24.89 4.32 3.44
CA GLN A 332 -23.92 3.43 2.78
C GLN A 332 -23.14 4.07 1.64
N LYS A 333 -23.62 5.15 1.00
CA LYS A 333 -22.81 5.88 0.01
C LYS A 333 -21.93 6.96 0.63
N ARG A 334 -22.35 7.53 1.77
CA ARG A 334 -21.64 8.63 2.46
C ARG A 334 -20.33 8.26 3.13
N TRP A 335 -20.09 7.00 3.51
CA TRP A 335 -18.81 6.62 4.13
C TRP A 335 -17.62 6.86 3.19
N ARG A 336 -17.84 6.74 1.87
CA ARG A 336 -16.84 6.98 0.82
C ARG A 336 -16.39 8.43 0.76
N GLU A 337 -17.29 9.37 1.04
CA GLU A 337 -16.99 10.81 1.06
C GLU A 337 -16.05 11.18 2.21
N LYS A 338 -16.02 10.36 3.27
CA LYS A 338 -15.14 10.57 4.43
C LYS A 338 -13.76 9.94 4.24
N GLN A 339 -13.61 9.02 3.29
CA GLN A 339 -12.31 8.36 3.08
C GLN A 339 -11.37 9.27 2.28
N ILE A 340 -10.11 9.25 2.66
CA ILE A 340 -9.06 10.05 2.02
C ILE A 340 -7.98 9.15 1.44
N CYS A 341 -7.40 9.59 0.32
CA CYS A 341 -6.22 8.96 -0.23
C CYS A 341 -5.02 9.43 0.58
N LEU A 342 -4.30 8.49 1.19
CA LEU A 342 -3.11 8.75 2.00
C LEU A 342 -1.87 8.87 1.11
N ALA A 343 -1.78 8.04 0.08
CA ALA A 343 -0.67 8.03 -0.85
C ALA A 343 -1.07 7.43 -2.19
N ILE A 344 -0.33 7.81 -3.23
CA ILE A 344 -0.33 7.11 -4.51
C ILE A 344 1.07 6.61 -4.80
N SER A 345 1.19 5.50 -5.54
CA SER A 345 2.48 4.98 -5.95
C SER A 345 2.51 4.57 -7.41
N HIS A 346 3.67 4.71 -8.03
CA HIS A 346 3.97 4.12 -9.33
C HIS A 346 5.13 3.15 -9.17
N GLN A 347 5.00 1.98 -9.78
CA GLN A 347 5.94 0.89 -9.65
C GLN A 347 6.20 0.28 -11.01
N MET A 348 7.44 -0.13 -11.24
CA MET A 348 7.79 -1.03 -12.33
C MET A 348 8.42 -2.29 -11.75
N ALA A 349 7.97 -3.45 -12.24
CA ALA A 349 8.46 -4.74 -11.82
C ALA A 349 8.71 -5.66 -13.03
N LEU A 350 9.52 -6.70 -12.81
CA LEU A 350 9.71 -7.78 -13.77
C LEU A 350 8.80 -8.95 -13.45
N THR A 351 8.55 -9.79 -14.43
CA THR A 351 7.92 -11.10 -14.28
C THR A 351 9.01 -12.16 -14.47
N LEU A 352 9.41 -12.81 -13.39
CA LEU A 352 10.42 -13.87 -13.40
C LEU A 352 9.81 -15.19 -12.91
N PRO A 353 10.28 -16.35 -13.38
CA PRO A 353 9.87 -17.65 -12.82
C PRO A 353 10.12 -17.70 -11.30
N ILE A 354 9.19 -18.28 -10.54
CA ILE A 354 9.26 -18.33 -9.06
C ILE A 354 10.53 -19.03 -8.56
N GLU A 355 11.11 -19.95 -9.33
CA GLU A 355 12.34 -20.66 -9.01
C GLU A 355 13.52 -19.70 -8.81
N VAL A 356 13.53 -18.55 -9.51
CA VAL A 356 14.56 -17.51 -9.34
C VAL A 356 14.53 -16.93 -7.92
N ASN A 357 13.34 -16.77 -7.35
CA ASN A 357 13.16 -16.35 -5.96
C ASN A 357 13.54 -17.50 -5.01
N LEU A 358 13.00 -18.71 -5.23
CA LEU A 358 13.18 -19.84 -4.31
C LEU A 358 14.64 -20.30 -4.19
N ARG A 359 15.47 -20.17 -5.24
CA ARG A 359 16.92 -20.42 -5.19
C ARG A 359 17.65 -19.55 -4.16
N ARG A 360 17.03 -18.48 -3.67
CA ARG A 360 17.58 -17.62 -2.62
C ARG A 360 17.29 -18.15 -1.21
N LYS A 361 16.40 -19.13 -1.03
CA LYS A 361 16.23 -19.82 0.25
C LYS A 361 17.55 -20.54 0.59
N GLY A 362 18.21 -20.13 1.67
CA GLY A 362 19.44 -20.76 2.16
C GLY A 362 20.75 -20.22 1.59
N ALA A 363 20.72 -19.18 0.74
CA ALA A 363 21.93 -18.43 0.39
C ALA A 363 22.35 -17.53 1.57
N LYS A 364 22.84 -18.12 2.67
CA LYS A 364 23.64 -17.38 3.66
C LYS A 364 24.81 -16.75 2.90
N SER A 365 25.00 -15.44 3.09
CA SER A 365 26.09 -14.59 2.55
C SER A 365 27.25 -15.38 1.96
N ARG A 366 27.16 -15.73 0.67
CA ARG A 366 28.35 -16.06 -0.11
C ARG A 366 28.71 -14.80 -0.87
N LEU A 367 29.49 -13.95 -0.20
CA LEU A 367 30.67 -13.27 -0.71
C LEU A 367 31.33 -12.53 0.45
#